data_AF-C8VYE0-F1
#
_entry.id   AF-C8VYE0-F1
#
_cell.length_a   1.000
_cell.length_b   1.000
_cell.length_c   1.000
_cell.angle_alpha   90.00
_cell.angle_beta   90.00
_cell.angle_gamma   90.00
#
_symmetry.space_group_name_H-M   'P 1'
#
loop_
_entity.id
_entity.type
_entity.pdbx_description
1 polymer ?
#
loop_
_entity_poly.entity_id
_entity_poly.type
_entity_poly.pdbx_seq_one_letter_code
_entity_poly.pdbx_strand_id
1 'polypeptide(L)'
;MIRKQTYIKSHQEVLLKNKAKALGLTEAELIRCAIDEHLKTKFAIHKDTSAWETEKQFIISRMKEENYSLQRGWRREELYGL
;
A
#
# COMPACT_ATOMS: atom_id res chain seq x y z
N MET A 1 -18.45 -22.62 6.60
CA MET A 1 -18.49 -21.15 6.39
C MET A 1 -18.51 -20.46 7.74
N ILE A 2 -17.89 -19.29 7.87
CA ILE A 2 -17.91 -18.48 9.10
C ILE A 2 -18.95 -17.36 8.91
N ARG A 3 -19.88 -17.20 9.87
CA ARG A 3 -20.88 -16.12 9.83
C ARG A 3 -20.20 -14.80 10.20
N LYS A 4 -20.28 -13.80 9.32
CA LYS A 4 -19.82 -12.43 9.56
C LYS A 4 -20.97 -11.46 9.31
N GLN A 5 -21.06 -10.42 10.13
CA GLN A 5 -21.96 -9.29 9.94
C GLN A 5 -21.14 -8.04 9.65
N THR A 6 -21.58 -7.23 8.70
CA THR A 6 -20.91 -6.01 8.24
C THR A 6 -21.96 -4.93 8.04
N TYR A 7 -21.69 -3.71 8.51
CA TYR A 7 -22.55 -2.56 8.25
C TYR A 7 -22.30 -2.03 6.84
N ILE A 8 -23.38 -1.72 6.13
CA ILE A 8 -23.35 -1.09 4.81
C ILE A 8 -24.27 0.12 4.80
N LYS A 9 -24.03 1.05 3.87
CA LYS A 9 -24.86 2.24 3.69
C LYS A 9 -26.17 1.87 3.00
N SER A 10 -27.23 2.65 3.21
CA SER A 10 -28.56 2.39 2.63
C SER A 10 -28.55 2.27 1.09
N HIS A 11 -27.71 3.04 0.40
CA HIS A 11 -27.59 2.90 -1.06
C HIS A 11 -26.90 1.59 -1.48
N GLN A 12 -25.98 1.06 -0.66
CA GLN A 12 -25.28 -0.20 -0.94
C GLN A 12 -26.22 -1.38 -0.80
N GLU A 13 -27.13 -1.35 0.17
CA GLU A 13 -28.19 -2.35 0.35
C GLU A 13 -29.06 -2.49 -0.91
N VAL A 14 -29.52 -1.36 -1.47
CA VAL A 14 -30.35 -1.34 -2.69
C VAL A 14 -29.56 -1.90 -3.88
N LEU A 15 -28.31 -1.48 -4.04
CA LEU A 15 -27.45 -1.96 -5.12
C LEU A 15 -27.15 -3.46 -4.99
N LEU A 16 -26.89 -3.94 -3.77
CA LEU A 16 -26.60 -5.34 -3.48
C LEU A 16 -27.79 -6.22 -3.85
N LYS A 17 -29.00 -5.86 -3.39
CA LYS A 17 -30.25 -6.56 -3.71
C LYS A 17 -30.52 -6.63 -5.21
N ASN A 18 -30.43 -5.48 -5.89
CA ASN A 18 -30.69 -5.41 -7.32
C ASN A 18 -29.69 -6.27 -8.11
N LYS A 19 -28.41 -6.20 -7.75
CA LYS A 19 -27.35 -6.95 -8.45
C LYS A 19 -27.41 -8.44 -8.16
N ALA A 20 -27.70 -8.84 -6.92
CA ALA A 20 -27.90 -10.24 -6.54
C ALA A 20 -29.07 -10.86 -7.32
N LYS A 21 -30.22 -10.16 -7.38
CA LYS A 21 -31.38 -10.58 -8.16
C LYS A 21 -31.08 -10.68 -9.66
N ALA A 22 -30.41 -9.68 -10.23
CA ALA A 22 -30.05 -9.68 -11.64
C ALA A 22 -29.12 -10.84 -12.03
N LEU A 23 -28.26 -11.29 -11.11
CA LEU A 23 -27.33 -12.40 -11.31
C LEU A 23 -27.91 -13.75 -10.89
N GLY A 24 -29.12 -13.80 -10.32
CA GLY A 24 -29.71 -15.03 -9.77
C GLY A 24 -28.95 -15.60 -8.57
N LEU A 25 -28.20 -14.76 -7.85
CA LEU A 25 -27.42 -15.14 -6.67
C LEU A 25 -28.08 -14.63 -5.39
N THR A 26 -27.74 -15.24 -4.26
CA THR A 26 -28.03 -14.63 -2.95
C THR A 26 -27.09 -13.44 -2.69
N GLU A 27 -27.51 -12.50 -1.86
CA GLU A 27 -26.68 -11.37 -1.44
C GLU A 27 -25.36 -11.85 -0.79
N ALA A 28 -25.43 -12.92 0.01
CA ALA A 28 -24.26 -13.50 0.66
C ALA A 28 -23.29 -14.19 -0.33
N GLU A 29 -23.80 -14.78 -1.41
CA GLU A 29 -22.96 -15.30 -2.51
C GLU A 29 -22.28 -14.17 -3.26
N LEU A 30 -23.02 -13.12 -3.60
CA LEU A 30 -22.46 -11.97 -4.29
C LEU A 30 -21.35 -11.29 -3.46
N ILE A 31 -21.55 -11.13 -2.15
CA ILE A 31 -20.51 -10.62 -1.24
C ILE A 31 -19.28 -11.52 -1.23
N ARG A 32 -19.44 -12.85 -1.16
CA ARG A 32 -18.31 -13.78 -1.19
C ARG A 32 -17.54 -13.72 -2.50
N CYS A 33 -18.23 -13.75 -3.64
CA CYS A 33 -17.60 -13.63 -4.95
C CYS A 33 -16.82 -12.32 -5.08
N ALA A 34 -17.37 -11.21 -4.60
CA ALA A 34 -16.69 -9.93 -4.60
C ALA A 34 -15.45 -9.92 -3.68
N ILE A 35 -15.52 -10.56 -2.50
CA ILE A 35 -14.34 -10.73 -1.62
C ILE A 35 -13.27 -11.58 -2.33
N ASP A 36 -13.65 -12.72 -2.92
CA ASP A 36 -12.71 -13.59 -3.63
C ASP A 36 -12.07 -12.88 -4.83
N GLU A 37 -12.85 -12.12 -5.61
CA GLU A 37 -12.35 -11.31 -6.73
C GLU A 37 -11.40 -10.22 -6.26
N HIS A 38 -11.73 -9.53 -5.16
CA HIS A 38 -10.88 -8.48 -4.59
C HIS A 38 -9.59 -9.04 -4.00
N LEU A 39 -9.61 -10.25 -3.42
CA LEU A 39 -8.42 -10.92 -2.89
C LEU A 39 -7.56 -11.58 -3.98
N LYS A 40 -8.18 -12.08 -5.06
CA LYS A 40 -7.49 -12.61 -6.25
C LYS A 40 -6.83 -11.50 -7.05
N THR A 41 -7.50 -10.36 -7.15
CA THR A 41 -6.92 -9.12 -7.63
C THR A 41 -5.95 -8.62 -6.57
N LYS A 42 -4.78 -9.27 -6.46
CA LYS A 42 -3.60 -8.56 -5.97
C LYS A 42 -3.53 -7.32 -6.84
N PHE A 43 -3.89 -6.16 -6.30
CA PHE A 43 -3.56 -4.90 -6.92
C PHE A 43 -2.08 -5.02 -7.26
N ALA A 44 -1.78 -5.22 -8.53
CA ALA A 44 -0.49 -4.84 -9.05
C ALA A 44 -0.49 -3.33 -8.85
N ILE A 45 -0.13 -2.90 -7.65
CA ILE A 45 0.42 -1.58 -7.44
C ILE A 45 1.62 -1.64 -8.37
N HIS A 46 1.43 -1.14 -9.58
CA HIS A 46 2.51 -0.87 -10.50
C HIS A 46 3.29 0.24 -9.80
N LYS A 47 4.14 -0.15 -8.85
CA LYS A 47 5.10 0.76 -8.24
C LYS A 47 5.96 1.17 -9.42
N ASP A 48 5.75 2.39 -9.88
CA ASP A 48 6.64 3.01 -10.83
C ASP A 48 8.02 3.06 -10.17
N THR A 49 8.87 2.11 -10.53
CA THR A 49 10.22 1.99 -9.98
C THR A 49 11.14 3.08 -10.54
N SER A 50 10.69 3.86 -11.53
CA SER A 50 11.50 4.93 -12.12
C SER A 50 11.83 6.03 -11.10
N ALA A 51 10.88 6.37 -10.22
CA ALA A 51 11.12 7.35 -9.16
C ALA A 51 12.20 6.85 -8.17
N TRP A 52 12.17 5.56 -7.82
CA TRP A 52 13.18 4.97 -6.94
C TRP A 52 14.56 4.85 -7.63
N GLU A 53 14.60 4.46 -8.90
CA GLU A 53 15.87 4.37 -9.63
C GLU A 53 16.50 5.75 -9.83
N THR A 54 15.69 6.79 -10.10
CA THR A 54 16.16 8.18 -10.20
C THR A 54 16.81 8.65 -8.89
N GLU A 55 16.14 8.41 -7.76
CA GLU A 55 16.67 8.76 -6.43
C GLU A 55 17.96 7.99 -6.12
N LYS A 56 17.99 6.70 -6.46
CA LYS A 56 19.17 5.85 -6.26
C LYS A 56 20.38 6.37 -7.06
N GLN A 57 20.18 6.79 -8.31
CA GLN A 57 21.25 7.38 -9.12
C GLN A 57 21.75 8.70 -8.52
N PHE A 58 20.84 9.53 -7.99
CA PHE A 58 21.18 10.77 -7.30
C PHE A 58 22.02 10.55 -6.03
N ILE A 59 21.66 9.56 -5.21
CA ILE A 59 22.45 9.18 -4.02
C ILE A 59 23.85 8.70 -4.42
N ILE A 60 23.93 7.84 -5.46
CA ILE A 60 25.21 7.31 -5.94
C ILE A 60 26.11 8.42 -6.51
N SER A 61 25.55 9.39 -7.24
CA SER A 61 26.33 10.51 -7.77
C SER A 61 26.89 11.38 -6.64
N ARG A 62 26.08 11.68 -5.61
CA ARG A 62 26.52 12.45 -4.44
C ARG A 62 27.59 11.71 -3.63
N MET A 63 27.49 10.39 -3.50
CA MET A 63 28.53 9.56 -2.87
C MET A 63 29.85 9.57 -3.64
N LYS A 64 29.80 9.68 -4.98
CA LYS A 64 31.02 9.74 -5.81
C LYS A 64 31.67 11.12 -5.81
N GLU A 65 30.89 12.18 -5.63
CA GLU A 65 31.39 13.57 -5.58
C GLU A 65 32.03 13.93 -4.24
N GLU A 66 31.63 13.29 -3.14
CA GLU A 66 32.24 13.52 -1.83
C GLU A 66 33.53 12.70 -1.67
N ASN A 67 34.66 13.34 -1.98
CA ASN A 67 35.93 13.05 -1.32
C ASN A 67 35.74 13.32 0.18
N TYR A 68 35.26 12.32 0.91
CA TYR A 68 35.18 12.38 2.36
C TYR A 68 36.60 12.47 2.94
N SER A 69 37.10 13.68 3.14
CA SER A 69 38.06 13.95 4.21
C SER A 69 37.32 13.87 5.54
N LEU A 70 36.86 12.67 5.92
CA LEU A 70 36.27 12.42 7.23
C LEU A 70 37.37 12.34 8.29
N GLN A 71 38.09 13.44 8.51
CA GLN A 71 38.45 13.75 9.89
C GLN A 71 37.18 14.30 10.53
N ARG A 72 36.47 13.45 11.28
CA ARG A 72 35.42 13.95 12.18
C ARG A 72 36.07 14.98 13.08
N GLY A 73 35.74 16.26 12.85
CA GLY A 73 36.29 17.37 13.61
C GLY A 73 35.76 17.47 15.04
N TRP A 74 34.76 16.65 15.40
CA TRP A 74 34.11 16.71 16.70
C TRP A 74 34.11 15.36 17.39
N ARG A 75 34.43 15.37 18.68
CA ARG A 75 34.29 14.19 19.54
C ARG A 75 32.87 14.13 20.10
N ARG A 76 32.39 12.92 20.36
CA ARG A 76 31.02 12.68 20.84
C ARG A 76 30.74 13.42 22.15
N GLU A 77 31.76 13.62 22.99
CA GLU A 77 31.66 14.38 24.23
C GLU A 77 31.26 15.86 24.00
N GLU A 78 31.76 16.49 22.93
CA GLU A 78 31.48 17.89 22.58
C GLU A 78 30.02 18.11 22.14
N LEU A 79 29.36 17.06 21.66
CA LEU A 79 27.97 17.08 21.20
C LEU A 79 26.95 16.99 22.33
N TYR A 80 27.33 16.39 23.47
CA TYR A 80 26.44 16.17 24.60
C TYR A 80 26.83 16.98 25.86
N GLY A 81 27.94 17.73 25.82
CA GLY A 81 28.31 18.68 26.87
C GLY A 81 28.55 18.05 28.25
N LEU A 82 29.14 16.85 28.29
CA LEU A 82 29.55 16.17 29.54
C LEU A 82 31.05 16.32 29.78
#